data_AF-A0A9P8G7R9-F1
#
_entry.id   AF-A0A9P8G7R9-F1
#
_cell.length_a   1.000
_cell.length_b   1.000
_cell.length_c   1.000
_cell.angle_alpha   90.00
_cell.angle_beta   90.00
_cell.angle_gamma   90.00
#
_symmetry.space_group_name_H-M   'P 1'
#
loop_
_entity.id
_entity.type
_entity.pdbx_description
1 polymer ?
#
loop_
_entity_poly.entity_id
_entity_poly.type
_entity_poly.pdbx_seq_one_letter_code
_entity_poly.pdbx_strand_id
1 'polypeptide(L)'
;MKPSQRPPFSSLPLRPEDPPFSAWTLYGPKDELGTLNLLTPDRVLAAAKEIQLGESFGLNLPLNQPHPPSHNRLPFTHKITHKSPRNVHDDVIEMNTQCSTQWDGFRHYGYQDLQVCYNGVTIPEISGPDAGDVLGVGAWCKKGVVGRGVLLDHARYAESQGIKYDPLGSQAISLAELRACAQHQGTIFKEGDILMIRFGWTKGYQALDGAGRSAWAKRSPVELIGVQTSKEMAEWLWDTGFSAVAADTVAFERQPFDPAGEPGGLERISLHEILLGGWGMPIGEMWDLEAISEACDKHKRLIREETDMVNFALVDMAPKENVARLRSLFEAQRGVWTEEWESLAALSPEYLESYLKLQAASQNRQRLPPKIQELCYIAVAASVTHIHLPAVRAHVQAALALGATGGEIMEVIGLTYLLGVHTVTLGFPILAELMEELDLKLDSAASGEKGTSLDDERSRIKDEFVARRGFWPPTFDILLELDPQFFEQYADFSSFQSWYWTVLGTGPLVRTASSRGGPVLDLGTGRPVLS
;
A
#
# COMPACT_ATOMS: atom_id res chain seq x y z
N MET A 1 8.34 -23.66 -1.25
CA MET A 1 8.46 -24.74 -2.27
C MET A 1 9.54 -24.32 -3.25
N LYS A 2 10.43 -25.22 -3.70
CA LYS A 2 11.31 -24.91 -4.84
C LYS A 2 10.40 -24.55 -6.03
N PRO A 3 10.70 -23.48 -6.80
CA PRO A 3 9.92 -23.17 -7.99
C PRO A 3 9.94 -24.40 -8.89
N SER A 4 8.77 -25.00 -9.14
CA SER A 4 8.65 -26.04 -10.15
C SER A 4 9.13 -25.44 -11.47
N GLN A 5 10.19 -26.00 -12.07
CA GLN A 5 10.62 -25.61 -13.41
C GLN A 5 9.42 -25.74 -14.34
N ARG A 6 9.02 -24.64 -14.98
CA ARG A 6 8.00 -24.68 -16.02
C ARG A 6 8.42 -25.69 -17.09
N PRO A 7 7.48 -26.52 -17.58
CA PRO A 7 7.76 -27.43 -18.68
C PRO A 7 8.10 -26.61 -19.95
N PRO A 8 8.95 -27.11 -20.86
CA PRO A 8 9.19 -26.44 -22.13
C PRO A 8 7.93 -26.44 -23.00
N PHE A 9 7.79 -25.46 -23.89
CA PHE A 9 6.65 -25.35 -24.80
C PHE A 9 6.42 -26.62 -25.61
N SER A 10 7.51 -27.30 -25.99
CA SER A 10 7.48 -28.56 -26.74
C SER A 10 6.76 -29.73 -26.04
N SER A 11 6.49 -29.61 -24.73
CA SER A 11 5.73 -30.60 -23.96
C SER A 11 4.26 -30.21 -23.72
N LEU A 12 3.79 -29.10 -24.29
CA LEU A 12 2.38 -28.72 -24.22
C LEU A 12 1.60 -29.40 -25.37
N PRO A 13 0.37 -29.90 -25.10
CA PRO A 13 -0.33 -29.85 -23.82
C PRO A 13 0.20 -30.84 -22.78
N LEU A 14 0.05 -30.49 -21.49
CA LEU A 14 0.52 -31.32 -20.38
C LEU A 14 -0.24 -32.65 -20.24
N ARG A 15 -1.50 -32.68 -20.70
CA ARG A 15 -2.31 -33.88 -20.77
C ARG A 15 -2.81 -34.07 -22.20
N PRO A 16 -2.82 -35.30 -22.75
CA PRO A 16 -3.22 -35.54 -24.14
C PRO A 16 -4.66 -35.11 -24.47
N GLU A 17 -5.55 -35.07 -23.48
CA GLU A 17 -6.94 -34.64 -23.61
C GLU A 17 -7.14 -33.13 -23.56
N ASP A 18 -6.13 -32.37 -23.14
CA ASP A 18 -6.23 -30.92 -23.03
C ASP A 18 -6.10 -30.24 -24.40
N PRO A 19 -6.63 -29.01 -24.57
CA PRO A 19 -6.52 -28.29 -25.83
C PRO A 19 -5.07 -28.12 -26.31
N PRO A 20 -4.82 -28.03 -27.62
CA PRO A 20 -3.46 -27.84 -28.15
C PRO A 20 -2.73 -26.67 -27.50
N PHE A 21 -1.45 -26.89 -27.19
CA PHE A 21 -0.55 -25.91 -26.57
C PHE A 21 -0.95 -25.43 -25.15
N SER A 22 -1.96 -26.02 -24.51
CA SER A 22 -2.40 -25.58 -23.18
C SER A 22 -1.48 -26.04 -22.05
N ALA A 23 -1.40 -25.23 -20.98
CA ALA A 23 -0.64 -25.53 -19.78
C ALA A 23 -1.58 -25.79 -18.58
N TRP A 24 -2.75 -26.37 -18.85
CA TRP A 24 -3.76 -26.59 -17.83
C TRP A 24 -3.25 -27.47 -16.71
N THR A 25 -3.77 -27.23 -15.51
CA THR A 25 -3.38 -27.89 -14.25
C THR A 25 -1.95 -27.64 -13.76
N LEU A 26 -1.10 -26.89 -14.50
CA LEU A 26 0.27 -26.58 -14.11
C LEU A 26 0.38 -25.94 -12.72
N TYR A 27 -0.49 -24.97 -12.44
CA TYR A 27 -0.56 -24.28 -11.14
C TYR A 27 -1.67 -24.83 -10.23
N GLY A 28 -2.26 -25.95 -10.61
CA GLY A 28 -3.40 -26.59 -9.95
C GLY A 28 -4.70 -26.45 -10.74
N PRO A 29 -5.66 -27.38 -10.53
CA PRO A 29 -6.89 -27.48 -11.33
C PRO A 29 -7.93 -26.38 -11.04
N LYS A 30 -7.72 -25.57 -9.99
CA LYS A 30 -8.57 -24.43 -9.61
C LYS A 30 -7.81 -23.11 -9.65
N ASP A 31 -6.67 -23.08 -10.33
CA ASP A 31 -5.90 -21.87 -10.47
C ASP A 31 -6.65 -20.85 -11.34
N GLU A 32 -6.62 -19.60 -10.92
CA GLU A 32 -7.25 -18.45 -11.59
C GLU A 32 -6.22 -17.35 -11.91
N LEU A 33 -4.94 -17.60 -11.65
CA LEU A 33 -3.84 -16.63 -11.85
C LEU A 33 -3.02 -16.95 -13.10
N GLY A 34 -2.97 -18.20 -13.53
CA GLY A 34 -2.18 -18.66 -14.67
C GLY A 34 -0.71 -18.24 -14.54
N THR A 35 -0.16 -17.65 -15.59
CA THR A 35 1.22 -17.17 -15.62
C THR A 35 1.50 -16.01 -14.67
N LEU A 36 0.50 -15.34 -14.09
CA LEU A 36 0.72 -14.40 -12.97
C LEU A 36 1.28 -15.10 -11.73
N ASN A 37 1.21 -16.43 -11.63
CA ASN A 37 1.93 -17.20 -10.60
C ASN A 37 3.45 -17.02 -10.68
N LEU A 38 3.98 -16.57 -11.83
CA LEU A 38 5.39 -16.22 -11.98
C LEU A 38 5.79 -14.94 -11.24
N LEU A 39 4.83 -14.07 -10.89
CA LEU A 39 5.06 -12.91 -10.03
C LEU A 39 5.17 -13.37 -8.57
N THR A 40 6.33 -13.91 -8.22
CA THR A 40 6.65 -14.38 -6.86
C THR A 40 7.14 -13.21 -5.99
N PRO A 41 7.02 -13.29 -4.65
CA PRO A 41 7.51 -12.24 -3.76
C PRO A 41 8.98 -11.85 -4.02
N ASP A 42 9.86 -12.84 -4.28
CA ASP A 42 11.27 -12.59 -4.57
C ASP A 42 11.48 -11.82 -5.89
N ARG A 43 10.69 -12.13 -6.93
CA ARG A 43 10.74 -11.42 -8.21
C ARG A 43 10.16 -10.01 -8.10
N VAL A 44 9.11 -9.82 -7.30
CA VAL A 44 8.56 -8.49 -6.98
C VAL A 44 9.59 -7.64 -6.26
N LEU A 45 10.29 -8.19 -5.26
CA LEU A 45 11.37 -7.51 -4.56
C LEU A 45 12.57 -7.23 -5.48
N ALA A 46 12.88 -8.12 -6.43
CA ALA A 46 13.89 -7.87 -7.44
C ALA A 46 13.48 -6.73 -8.39
N ALA A 47 12.22 -6.69 -8.84
CA ALA A 47 11.68 -5.62 -9.67
C ALA A 47 11.72 -4.26 -8.97
N ALA A 48 11.47 -4.20 -7.67
CA ALA A 48 11.59 -2.97 -6.89
C ALA A 48 13.00 -2.34 -6.93
N LYS A 49 14.04 -3.16 -7.17
CA LYS A 49 15.43 -2.67 -7.34
C LYS A 49 15.64 -1.97 -8.69
N GLU A 50 14.74 -2.11 -9.66
CA GLU A 50 14.81 -1.37 -10.92
C GLU A 50 14.42 0.11 -10.73
N ILE A 51 13.80 0.47 -9.58
CA ILE A 51 13.44 1.84 -9.24
C ILE A 51 14.69 2.62 -8.80
N GLN A 52 15.42 3.16 -9.76
CA GLN A 52 16.65 3.93 -9.53
C GLN A 52 16.44 5.44 -9.71
N LEU A 53 15.58 5.83 -10.66
CA LEU A 53 15.39 7.23 -11.06
C LEU A 53 14.22 7.91 -10.36
N GLY A 54 13.26 7.14 -9.83
CA GLY A 54 12.04 7.66 -9.22
C GLY A 54 11.06 8.32 -10.22
N GLU A 55 11.26 8.12 -11.52
CA GLU A 55 10.34 8.57 -12.56
C GLU A 55 9.15 7.61 -12.68
N SER A 56 7.96 8.16 -12.88
CA SER A 56 6.71 7.40 -13.00
C SER A 56 5.95 7.80 -14.27
N PHE A 57 5.40 6.82 -14.98
CA PHE A 57 4.67 7.03 -16.23
C PHE A 57 3.29 6.39 -16.13
N GLY A 58 2.24 7.14 -16.47
CA GLY A 58 0.91 6.57 -16.68
C GLY A 58 0.89 5.88 -18.04
N LEU A 59 0.50 4.60 -18.06
CA LEU A 59 0.45 3.79 -19.29
C LEU A 59 -0.98 3.67 -19.85
N ASN A 60 -1.90 4.50 -19.34
CA ASN A 60 -3.30 4.49 -19.72
C ASN A 60 -3.57 5.55 -20.78
N LEU A 61 -4.25 5.16 -21.85
CA LEU A 61 -4.99 6.06 -22.70
C LEU A 61 -6.15 6.69 -21.92
N PRO A 62 -6.63 7.87 -22.36
CA PRO A 62 -7.92 8.37 -21.93
C PRO A 62 -9.02 7.33 -22.20
N LEU A 63 -9.92 7.12 -21.24
CA LEU A 63 -11.00 6.12 -21.35
C LEU A 63 -11.92 6.32 -22.56
N ASN A 64 -11.95 7.53 -23.12
CA ASN A 64 -12.66 7.86 -24.34
C ASN A 64 -11.84 7.67 -25.62
N GLN A 65 -10.73 6.93 -25.57
CA GLN A 65 -9.90 6.60 -26.73
C GLN A 65 -9.57 5.10 -26.78
N PRO A 66 -9.53 4.51 -27.99
CA PRO A 66 -9.84 5.10 -29.29
C PRO A 66 -11.31 5.51 -29.46
N HIS A 67 -11.56 6.55 -30.27
CA HIS A 67 -12.91 7.01 -30.59
C HIS A 67 -13.08 7.25 -32.10
N PRO A 68 -14.00 6.52 -32.77
CA PRO A 68 -14.87 5.48 -32.19
C PRO A 68 -14.08 4.23 -31.76
N PRO A 69 -14.58 3.45 -30.79
CA PRO A 69 -13.90 2.24 -30.33
C PRO A 69 -13.92 1.16 -31.42
N SER A 70 -12.92 0.29 -31.38
CA SER A 70 -12.81 -0.85 -32.30
C SER A 70 -13.85 -1.93 -32.02
N HIS A 71 -14.02 -2.87 -32.96
CA HIS A 71 -14.90 -4.04 -32.82
C HIS A 71 -16.38 -3.73 -32.51
N ASN A 72 -16.88 -2.57 -32.96
CA ASN A 72 -18.25 -2.11 -32.69
C ASN A 72 -18.62 -2.09 -31.19
N ARG A 73 -17.62 -1.89 -30.31
CA ARG A 73 -17.81 -1.84 -28.86
C ARG A 73 -18.62 -0.59 -28.46
N LEU A 74 -19.28 -0.65 -27.31
CA LEU A 74 -19.98 0.49 -26.72
C LEU A 74 -18.98 1.64 -26.47
N PRO A 75 -19.23 2.86 -26.98
CA PRO A 75 -18.40 4.01 -26.69
C PRO A 75 -18.42 4.41 -25.21
N PHE A 76 -17.33 4.99 -24.72
CA PHE A 76 -17.27 5.59 -23.40
C PHE A 76 -18.18 6.82 -23.31
N THR A 77 -19.01 6.88 -22.28
CA THR A 77 -19.75 8.08 -21.87
C THR A 77 -19.43 8.44 -20.43
N HIS A 78 -19.40 9.75 -20.14
CA HIS A 78 -19.14 10.27 -18.80
C HIS A 78 -20.10 11.41 -18.50
N LYS A 79 -20.91 11.24 -17.45
CA LYS A 79 -21.89 12.22 -16.99
C LYS A 79 -21.56 12.68 -15.58
N ILE A 80 -21.22 13.96 -15.43
CA ILE A 80 -20.92 14.59 -14.14
C ILE A 80 -22.19 15.29 -13.61
N THR A 81 -22.53 15.05 -12.35
CA THR A 81 -23.71 15.59 -11.67
C THR A 81 -23.31 16.39 -10.43
N HIS A 82 -23.56 17.70 -10.45
CA HIS A 82 -23.34 18.59 -9.29
C HIS A 82 -24.47 18.45 -8.24
N LYS A 83 -24.11 18.22 -6.98
CA LYS A 83 -25.01 18.05 -5.82
C LYS A 83 -25.27 19.37 -5.08
N SER A 84 -25.71 20.37 -5.84
CA SER A 84 -26.11 21.69 -5.31
C SER A 84 -27.07 21.57 -4.11
N PRO A 85 -26.95 22.43 -3.08
CA PRO A 85 -26.06 23.60 -2.98
C PRO A 85 -24.64 23.27 -2.51
N ARG A 86 -24.34 22.02 -2.18
CA ARG A 86 -22.97 21.62 -1.80
C ARG A 86 -22.11 21.54 -3.05
N ASN A 87 -20.89 22.03 -2.97
CA ASN A 87 -19.89 21.90 -4.03
C ASN A 87 -19.35 20.46 -4.07
N VAL A 88 -20.19 19.51 -4.47
CA VAL A 88 -19.90 18.07 -4.53
C VAL A 88 -20.37 17.56 -5.89
N HIS A 89 -19.57 16.70 -6.54
CA HIS A 89 -19.89 16.13 -7.84
C HIS A 89 -19.85 14.61 -7.75
N ASP A 90 -20.87 13.94 -8.29
CA ASP A 90 -20.84 12.50 -8.57
C ASP A 90 -20.76 12.32 -10.09
N ASP A 91 -20.14 11.25 -10.54
CA ASP A 91 -20.10 10.86 -11.94
C ASP A 91 -20.75 9.50 -12.21
N VAL A 92 -21.17 9.32 -13.46
CA VAL A 92 -21.59 8.04 -14.02
C VAL A 92 -20.79 7.84 -15.29
N ILE A 93 -20.10 6.71 -15.36
CA ILE A 93 -19.46 6.23 -16.58
C ILE A 93 -20.22 5.04 -17.14
N GLU A 94 -20.33 4.98 -18.45
CA GLU A 94 -20.80 3.81 -19.18
C GLU A 94 -19.77 3.48 -20.24
N MET A 95 -19.23 2.26 -20.23
CA MET A 95 -18.17 1.86 -21.13
C MET A 95 -18.17 0.35 -21.34
N ASN A 96 -17.66 -0.08 -22.49
CA ASN A 96 -17.17 -1.44 -22.65
C ASN A 96 -15.76 -1.53 -22.03
N THR A 97 -15.50 -2.57 -21.22
CA THR A 97 -14.23 -2.70 -20.49
C THR A 97 -13.02 -3.00 -21.39
N GLN A 98 -13.25 -3.24 -22.68
CA GLN A 98 -12.25 -3.40 -23.73
C GLN A 98 -12.19 -2.19 -24.68
N CYS A 99 -12.64 -0.99 -24.27
CA CYS A 99 -12.70 0.18 -25.17
C CYS A 99 -11.48 1.10 -25.11
N SER A 100 -10.56 0.89 -24.17
CA SER A 100 -9.37 1.70 -23.93
C SER A 100 -8.28 0.81 -23.31
N THR A 101 -7.21 1.37 -22.74
CA THR A 101 -6.16 0.58 -22.06
C THR A 101 -6.77 -0.45 -21.13
N GLN A 102 -6.38 -1.71 -21.32
CA GLN A 102 -7.05 -2.85 -20.70
C GLN A 102 -6.08 -3.98 -20.40
N TRP A 103 -6.54 -4.85 -19.51
CA TRP A 103 -6.14 -6.25 -19.41
C TRP A 103 -7.29 -7.15 -19.84
N ASP A 104 -7.00 -8.11 -20.69
CA ASP A 104 -7.93 -9.18 -21.02
C ASP A 104 -7.85 -10.30 -19.99
N GLY A 105 -8.94 -10.49 -19.25
CA GLY A 105 -9.13 -11.59 -18.32
C GLY A 105 -9.26 -12.95 -19.01
N PHE A 106 -9.10 -14.06 -18.28
CA PHE A 106 -9.21 -15.41 -18.87
C PHE A 106 -10.63 -15.79 -19.33
N ARG A 107 -11.62 -14.94 -19.07
CA ARG A 107 -12.98 -15.00 -19.65
C ARG A 107 -13.09 -14.37 -21.03
N HIS A 108 -12.12 -13.55 -21.43
CA HIS A 108 -12.23 -12.70 -22.61
C HIS A 108 -12.20 -13.50 -23.91
N TYR A 109 -11.26 -14.44 -24.02
CA TYR A 109 -11.05 -15.24 -25.22
C TYR A 109 -10.63 -16.66 -24.84
N GLY A 110 -11.56 -17.62 -25.00
CA GLY A 110 -11.30 -19.05 -24.81
C GLY A 110 -11.02 -19.76 -26.14
N TYR A 111 -10.77 -21.07 -26.09
CA TYR A 111 -10.64 -21.90 -27.29
C TYR A 111 -11.97 -21.93 -28.04
N GLN A 112 -11.95 -21.46 -29.30
CA GLN A 112 -13.18 -21.25 -30.06
C GLN A 112 -13.86 -22.57 -30.42
N ASP A 113 -13.13 -23.57 -30.91
CA ASP A 113 -13.73 -24.85 -31.30
C ASP A 113 -14.25 -25.67 -30.10
N LEU A 114 -13.60 -25.53 -28.94
CA LEU A 114 -13.93 -26.29 -27.74
C LEU A 114 -14.92 -25.57 -26.81
N GLN A 115 -15.14 -24.27 -27.01
CA GLN A 115 -16.05 -23.44 -26.21
C GLN A 115 -15.72 -23.47 -24.70
N VAL A 116 -14.43 -23.42 -24.38
CA VAL A 116 -13.91 -23.46 -23.00
C VAL A 116 -12.81 -22.42 -22.79
N CYS A 117 -12.73 -21.89 -21.58
CA CYS A 117 -11.72 -20.96 -21.10
C CYS A 117 -10.62 -21.70 -20.32
N TYR A 118 -9.72 -20.93 -19.71
CA TYR A 118 -8.60 -21.44 -18.92
C TYR A 118 -9.01 -22.53 -17.92
N ASN A 119 -8.20 -23.60 -17.82
CA ASN A 119 -8.45 -24.77 -16.98
C ASN A 119 -9.80 -25.48 -17.24
N GLY A 120 -10.35 -25.37 -18.44
CA GLY A 120 -11.56 -26.11 -18.84
C GLY A 120 -12.87 -25.51 -18.34
N VAL A 121 -12.84 -24.27 -17.83
CA VAL A 121 -14.04 -23.55 -17.39
C VAL A 121 -14.97 -23.31 -18.58
N THR A 122 -16.22 -23.71 -18.43
CA THR A 122 -17.22 -23.64 -19.50
C THR A 122 -17.93 -22.29 -19.55
N ILE A 123 -18.50 -21.93 -20.70
CA ILE A 123 -19.23 -20.66 -20.87
C ILE A 123 -20.36 -20.46 -19.84
N PRO A 124 -21.21 -21.47 -19.50
CA PRO A 124 -22.24 -21.30 -18.48
C PRO A 124 -21.72 -20.98 -17.07
N GLU A 125 -20.48 -21.35 -16.74
CA GLU A 125 -19.87 -21.04 -15.44
C GLU A 125 -19.48 -19.57 -15.30
N ILE A 126 -19.25 -18.87 -16.43
CA ILE A 126 -18.76 -17.47 -16.45
C ILE A 126 -19.76 -16.48 -17.06
N SER A 127 -20.78 -16.97 -17.76
CA SER A 127 -21.80 -16.17 -18.43
C SER A 127 -23.18 -16.81 -18.32
N GLY A 128 -24.15 -16.06 -17.79
CA GLY A 128 -25.52 -16.53 -17.58
C GLY A 128 -26.09 -16.10 -16.22
N PRO A 129 -27.36 -16.43 -15.93
CA PRO A 129 -28.01 -16.07 -14.68
C PRO A 129 -27.37 -16.72 -13.44
N ASP A 130 -26.74 -17.89 -13.61
CA ASP A 130 -26.13 -18.67 -12.54
C ASP A 130 -24.58 -18.63 -12.58
N ALA A 131 -24.00 -17.72 -13.38
CA ALA A 131 -22.56 -17.61 -13.53
C ALA A 131 -21.88 -17.16 -12.23
N GLY A 132 -20.72 -17.75 -11.93
CA GLY A 132 -19.91 -17.40 -10.77
C GLY A 132 -18.84 -16.35 -11.08
N ASP A 133 -17.93 -16.16 -10.13
CA ASP A 133 -16.81 -15.21 -10.22
C ASP A 133 -15.49 -15.84 -10.71
N VAL A 134 -15.52 -17.12 -11.12
CA VAL A 134 -14.33 -17.87 -11.58
C VAL A 134 -13.68 -17.25 -12.82
N LEU A 135 -12.35 -17.19 -12.87
CA LEU A 135 -11.57 -16.52 -13.93
C LEU A 135 -11.84 -15.01 -14.08
N GLY A 136 -12.57 -14.40 -13.14
CA GLY A 136 -12.77 -12.96 -13.10
C GLY A 136 -11.48 -12.25 -12.72
N VAL A 137 -11.27 -11.05 -13.25
CA VAL A 137 -10.09 -10.22 -12.92
C VAL A 137 -9.99 -9.92 -11.42
N GLY A 138 -11.09 -10.00 -10.67
CA GLY A 138 -11.08 -9.90 -9.20
C GLY A 138 -10.20 -10.95 -8.50
N ALA A 139 -9.92 -12.10 -9.12
CA ALA A 139 -8.94 -13.05 -8.61
C ALA A 139 -7.51 -12.49 -8.68
N TRP A 140 -7.19 -11.74 -9.73
CA TRP A 140 -5.89 -11.12 -9.94
C TRP A 140 -5.70 -9.91 -9.04
N CYS A 141 -6.75 -9.10 -8.90
CA CYS A 141 -6.74 -7.92 -8.07
C CYS A 141 -6.37 -8.25 -6.59
N LYS A 142 -6.85 -9.39 -6.05
CA LYS A 142 -6.43 -9.91 -4.73
C LYS A 142 -4.92 -10.14 -4.58
N LYS A 143 -4.22 -10.44 -5.68
CA LYS A 143 -2.77 -10.63 -5.71
C LYS A 143 -2.02 -9.35 -6.10
N GLY A 144 -2.62 -8.53 -6.97
CA GLY A 144 -1.98 -7.45 -7.71
C GLY A 144 -1.16 -7.96 -8.89
N VAL A 145 -1.08 -7.14 -9.94
CA VAL A 145 -0.15 -7.37 -11.06
C VAL A 145 1.06 -6.45 -10.84
N VAL A 146 2.03 -6.97 -10.10
CA VAL A 146 3.25 -6.25 -9.72
C VAL A 146 4.46 -7.07 -10.14
N GLY A 147 5.37 -6.46 -10.90
CA GLY A 147 6.52 -7.18 -11.46
C GLY A 147 7.50 -6.30 -12.22
N ARG A 148 8.47 -6.94 -12.86
CA ARG A 148 9.44 -6.25 -13.72
C ARG A 148 8.83 -6.11 -15.13
N GLY A 149 8.63 -4.88 -15.56
CA GLY A 149 8.26 -4.54 -16.93
C GLY A 149 9.48 -4.45 -17.83
N VAL A 150 9.38 -4.96 -19.06
CA VAL A 150 10.40 -4.83 -20.11
C VAL A 150 9.79 -4.31 -21.40
N LEU A 151 10.34 -3.23 -21.96
CA LEU A 151 9.83 -2.61 -23.19
C LEU A 151 10.67 -3.02 -24.41
N LEU A 152 9.99 -3.45 -25.47
CA LEU A 152 10.53 -3.55 -26.83
C LEU A 152 9.90 -2.44 -27.69
N ASP A 153 10.69 -1.41 -27.98
CA ASP A 153 10.30 -0.27 -28.82
C ASP A 153 10.56 -0.59 -30.30
N HIS A 154 9.73 -1.47 -30.84
CA HIS A 154 9.83 -1.90 -32.23
C HIS A 154 9.69 -0.74 -33.21
N ALA A 155 8.81 0.23 -32.94
CA ALA A 155 8.64 1.40 -33.79
C ALA A 155 9.93 2.24 -33.93
N ARG A 156 10.62 2.51 -32.81
CA ARG A 156 11.91 3.24 -32.83
C ARG A 156 13.01 2.40 -33.48
N TYR A 157 13.04 1.10 -33.20
CA TYR A 157 13.95 0.19 -33.87
C TYR A 157 13.75 0.22 -35.39
N ALA A 158 12.52 0.07 -35.88
CA ALA A 158 12.19 0.10 -37.30
C ALA A 158 12.62 1.41 -37.97
N GLU A 159 12.37 2.55 -37.32
CA GLU A 159 12.85 3.87 -37.77
C GLU A 159 14.39 3.92 -37.88
N SER A 160 15.11 3.43 -36.86
CA SER A 160 16.58 3.42 -36.84
C SER A 160 17.20 2.54 -37.92
N GLN A 161 16.49 1.50 -38.36
CA GLN A 161 16.93 0.58 -39.40
C GLN A 161 16.44 0.97 -40.81
N GLY A 162 15.68 2.06 -40.94
CA GLY A 162 15.09 2.48 -42.21
C GLY A 162 14.04 1.50 -42.75
N ILE A 163 13.40 0.72 -41.87
CA ILE A 163 12.34 -0.21 -42.24
C ILE A 163 11.09 0.58 -42.58
N LYS A 164 10.51 0.33 -43.77
CA LYS A 164 9.22 0.90 -44.13
C LYS A 164 8.14 0.29 -43.23
N TYR A 165 7.47 1.14 -42.47
CA TYR A 165 6.65 0.73 -41.35
C TYR A 165 5.38 1.58 -41.27
N ASP A 166 4.21 0.94 -41.15
CA ASP A 166 2.91 1.61 -40.97
C ASP A 166 2.26 1.15 -39.65
N PRO A 167 2.28 1.98 -38.60
CA PRO A 167 1.70 1.62 -37.29
C PRO A 167 0.17 1.49 -37.31
N LEU A 168 -0.50 1.93 -38.39
CA LEU A 168 -1.95 1.83 -38.56
C LEU A 168 -2.38 0.74 -39.55
N GLY A 169 -1.40 0.04 -40.14
CA GLY A 169 -1.61 -1.07 -41.08
C GLY A 169 -1.76 -2.42 -40.39
N SER A 170 -1.41 -3.50 -41.10
CA SER A 170 -1.58 -4.90 -40.66
C SER A 170 -0.30 -5.73 -40.77
N GLN A 171 0.87 -5.12 -40.57
CA GLN A 171 2.16 -5.83 -40.64
C GLN A 171 2.26 -6.88 -39.52
N ALA A 172 2.70 -8.09 -39.87
CA ALA A 172 2.97 -9.15 -38.89
C ALA A 172 4.43 -9.06 -38.44
N ILE A 173 4.66 -8.72 -37.18
CA ILE A 173 6.01 -8.57 -36.63
C ILE A 173 6.52 -9.93 -36.17
N SER A 174 7.53 -10.43 -36.86
CA SER A 174 8.10 -11.76 -36.64
C SER A 174 8.93 -11.83 -35.35
N LEU A 175 9.15 -13.04 -34.84
CA LEU A 175 10.04 -13.26 -33.69
C LEU A 175 11.48 -12.79 -34.00
N ALA A 176 11.93 -12.95 -35.25
CA ALA A 176 13.25 -12.50 -35.67
C ALA A 176 13.40 -10.98 -35.54
N GLU A 177 12.37 -10.21 -35.91
CA GLU A 177 12.35 -8.75 -35.75
C GLU A 177 12.33 -8.34 -34.27
N LEU A 178 11.52 -9.00 -33.42
CA LEU A 178 11.50 -8.71 -31.98
C LEU A 178 12.83 -9.04 -31.30
N ARG A 179 13.49 -10.14 -31.68
CA ARG A 179 14.83 -10.49 -31.18
C ARG A 179 15.89 -9.50 -31.64
N ALA A 180 15.84 -9.05 -32.90
CA ALA A 180 16.74 -8.03 -33.41
C ALA A 180 16.53 -6.69 -32.70
N CYS A 181 15.28 -6.31 -32.42
CA CYS A 181 14.93 -5.15 -31.60
C CYS A 181 15.49 -5.27 -30.18
N ALA A 182 15.27 -6.39 -29.50
CA ALA A 182 15.81 -6.65 -28.16
C ALA A 182 17.34 -6.57 -28.14
N GLN A 183 18.01 -7.17 -29.13
CA GLN A 183 19.47 -7.12 -29.29
C GLN A 183 19.96 -5.69 -29.52
N HIS A 184 19.31 -4.93 -30.41
CA HIS A 184 19.63 -3.53 -30.67
C HIS A 184 19.47 -2.67 -29.41
N GLN A 185 18.47 -2.98 -28.59
CA GLN A 185 18.20 -2.28 -27.34
C GLN A 185 19.10 -2.66 -26.18
N GLY A 186 19.74 -3.84 -26.24
CA GLY A 186 20.39 -4.46 -25.07
C GLY A 186 19.38 -4.97 -24.02
N THR A 187 18.16 -5.32 -24.42
CA THR A 187 17.12 -5.80 -23.49
C THR A 187 17.37 -7.26 -23.10
N ILE A 188 17.49 -7.54 -21.80
CA ILE A 188 17.61 -8.89 -21.25
C ILE A 188 16.33 -9.30 -20.55
N PHE A 189 15.76 -10.42 -20.98
CA PHE A 189 14.55 -11.00 -20.38
C PHE A 189 14.86 -11.88 -19.18
N LYS A 190 13.98 -11.86 -18.19
CA LYS A 190 14.01 -12.68 -16.98
C LYS A 190 12.64 -13.33 -16.79
N GLU A 191 12.64 -14.51 -16.18
CA GLU A 191 11.40 -15.19 -15.85
C GLU A 191 10.54 -14.35 -14.87
N GLY A 192 9.26 -14.19 -15.20
CA GLY A 192 8.32 -13.33 -14.49
C GLY A 192 8.24 -11.89 -15.03
N ASP A 193 8.91 -11.59 -16.14
CA ASP A 193 8.78 -10.30 -16.81
C ASP A 193 7.37 -10.08 -17.39
N ILE A 194 6.94 -8.82 -17.37
CA ILE A 194 5.80 -8.32 -18.13
C ILE A 194 6.35 -7.69 -19.40
N LEU A 195 6.10 -8.32 -20.55
CA LEU A 195 6.59 -7.86 -21.85
C LEU A 195 5.66 -6.76 -22.39
N MET A 196 6.21 -5.59 -22.69
CA MET A 196 5.51 -4.53 -23.42
C MET A 196 6.14 -4.32 -24.78
N ILE A 197 5.33 -4.25 -25.82
CA ILE A 197 5.80 -3.98 -27.18
C ILE A 197 5.16 -2.69 -27.68
N ARG A 198 6.00 -1.72 -28.06
CA ARG A 198 5.54 -0.49 -28.71
C ARG A 198 5.68 -0.61 -30.22
N PHE A 199 4.53 -0.68 -30.88
CA PHE A 199 4.38 -0.62 -32.33
C PHE A 199 4.16 0.80 -32.85
N GLY A 200 4.01 1.81 -31.98
CA GLY A 200 3.82 3.20 -32.38
C GLY A 200 2.39 3.51 -32.84
N TRP A 201 1.43 2.63 -32.51
CA TRP A 201 0.03 2.79 -32.87
C TRP A 201 -0.58 4.01 -32.21
N THR A 202 -0.29 4.25 -30.92
CA THR A 202 -0.82 5.40 -30.17
C THR A 202 -0.48 6.72 -30.86
N LYS A 203 0.78 6.92 -31.23
CA LYS A 203 1.26 8.09 -31.97
C LYS A 203 0.59 8.21 -33.35
N GLY A 204 0.51 7.09 -34.09
CA GLY A 204 -0.14 7.06 -35.41
C GLY A 204 -1.62 7.42 -35.35
N TYR A 205 -2.34 6.85 -34.38
CA TYR A 205 -3.78 7.03 -34.23
C TYR A 205 -4.13 8.46 -33.77
N GLN A 206 -3.34 9.02 -32.84
CA GLN A 206 -3.52 10.39 -32.37
C GLN A 206 -3.29 11.43 -33.49
N ALA A 207 -2.43 11.13 -34.46
CA ALA A 207 -2.17 11.99 -35.62
C ALA A 207 -3.33 12.04 -36.64
N LEU A 208 -4.28 11.09 -36.59
CA LEU A 208 -5.48 11.12 -37.42
C LEU A 208 -6.46 12.21 -36.97
N ASP A 209 -7.13 12.85 -37.92
CA ASP A 209 -8.29 13.70 -37.68
C ASP A 209 -9.57 12.87 -37.44
N GLY A 210 -10.70 13.51 -37.14
CA GLY A 210 -11.95 12.81 -36.83
C GLY A 210 -12.45 11.92 -37.97
N ALA A 211 -12.25 12.34 -39.23
CA ALA A 211 -12.61 11.56 -40.41
C ALA A 211 -11.68 10.34 -40.57
N GLY A 212 -10.37 10.54 -40.40
CA GLY A 212 -9.37 9.48 -40.44
C GLY A 212 -9.58 8.42 -39.36
N ARG A 213 -9.87 8.83 -38.11
CA ARG A 213 -10.20 7.89 -37.02
C ARG A 213 -11.46 7.09 -37.31
N SER A 214 -12.50 7.75 -37.85
CA SER A 214 -13.75 7.10 -38.23
C SER A 214 -13.55 6.11 -39.39
N ALA A 215 -12.74 6.47 -40.39
CA ALA A 215 -12.38 5.59 -41.49
C ALA A 215 -11.55 4.40 -40.98
N TRP A 216 -10.62 4.66 -40.05
CA TRP A 216 -9.74 3.63 -39.48
C TRP A 216 -10.54 2.57 -38.72
N ALA A 217 -11.47 3.00 -37.88
CA ALA A 217 -12.30 2.10 -37.09
C ALA A 217 -13.34 1.29 -37.90
N LYS A 218 -13.72 1.76 -39.10
CA LYS A 218 -14.76 1.14 -39.94
C LYS A 218 -14.21 0.19 -41.01
N ARG A 219 -12.88 -0.01 -41.07
CA ARG A 219 -12.29 -0.91 -42.06
C ARG A 219 -12.80 -2.34 -41.90
N SER A 220 -12.95 -3.01 -43.03
CA SER A 220 -13.31 -4.42 -43.12
C SER A 220 -12.51 -5.05 -44.27
N PRO A 221 -11.71 -6.10 -44.02
CA PRO A 221 -11.47 -6.73 -42.72
C PRO A 221 -10.76 -5.79 -41.73
N VAL A 222 -10.79 -6.15 -40.45
CA VAL A 222 -10.01 -5.45 -39.42
C VAL A 222 -8.54 -5.65 -39.71
N GLU A 223 -7.80 -4.54 -39.75
CA GLU A 223 -6.37 -4.50 -40.03
C GLU A 223 -5.66 -3.86 -38.85
N LEU A 224 -4.84 -4.66 -38.16
CA LEU A 224 -4.08 -4.26 -36.99
C LEU A 224 -2.67 -4.83 -37.07
N ILE A 225 -1.68 -3.99 -36.87
CA ILE A 225 -0.30 -4.38 -36.66
C ILE A 225 -0.19 -5.10 -35.31
N GLY A 226 0.71 -6.08 -35.22
CA GLY A 226 0.95 -6.80 -33.98
C GLY A 226 1.96 -7.92 -34.18
N VAL A 227 2.14 -8.74 -33.14
CA VAL A 227 3.02 -9.91 -33.24
C VAL A 227 2.47 -10.92 -34.24
N GLN A 228 3.36 -11.59 -34.97
CA GLN A 228 2.99 -12.69 -35.85
C GLN A 228 2.53 -13.90 -35.03
N THR A 229 1.37 -14.45 -35.38
CA THR A 229 0.89 -15.74 -34.88
C THR A 229 1.72 -16.86 -35.51
N SER A 230 2.70 -17.41 -34.76
CA SER A 230 3.53 -18.53 -35.20
C SER A 230 3.92 -19.43 -34.04
N LYS A 231 4.34 -20.67 -34.36
CA LYS A 231 4.80 -21.63 -33.34
C LYS A 231 6.01 -21.11 -32.59
N GLU A 232 6.96 -20.52 -33.30
CA GLU A 232 8.19 -19.98 -32.74
C GLU A 232 7.90 -18.79 -31.82
N MET A 233 6.94 -17.93 -32.18
CA MET A 233 6.49 -16.83 -31.33
C MET A 233 5.87 -17.35 -30.03
N ALA A 234 4.95 -18.32 -30.12
CA ALA A 234 4.34 -18.94 -28.95
C ALA A 234 5.40 -19.63 -28.05
N GLU A 235 6.29 -20.41 -28.65
CA GLU A 235 7.41 -21.05 -27.95
C GLU A 235 8.28 -20.04 -27.22
N TRP A 236 8.66 -18.94 -27.88
CA TRP A 236 9.46 -17.90 -27.26
C TRP A 236 8.75 -17.21 -26.09
N LEU A 237 7.45 -16.87 -26.23
CA LEU A 237 6.68 -16.25 -25.16
C LEU A 237 6.57 -17.17 -23.94
N TRP A 238 6.36 -18.47 -24.16
CA TRP A 238 6.26 -19.46 -23.08
C TRP A 238 7.62 -19.76 -22.44
N ASP A 239 8.64 -20.08 -23.23
CA ASP A 239 9.93 -20.54 -22.71
C ASP A 239 10.74 -19.41 -22.05
N THR A 240 10.55 -18.16 -22.49
CA THR A 240 11.14 -17.00 -21.78
C THR A 240 10.52 -16.80 -20.40
N GLY A 241 9.29 -17.30 -20.19
CA GLY A 241 8.61 -17.25 -18.91
C GLY A 241 8.06 -15.86 -18.59
N PHE A 242 7.46 -15.18 -19.57
CA PHE A 242 6.71 -13.96 -19.30
C PHE A 242 5.47 -14.25 -18.43
N SER A 243 5.14 -13.33 -17.53
CA SER A 243 3.93 -13.43 -16.68
C SER A 243 2.71 -12.75 -17.29
N ALA A 244 2.93 -11.84 -18.24
CA ALA A 244 1.91 -11.15 -19.01
C ALA A 244 2.56 -10.48 -20.23
N VAL A 245 1.76 -10.16 -21.24
CA VAL A 245 2.18 -9.42 -22.43
C VAL A 245 1.27 -8.22 -22.64
N ALA A 246 1.80 -7.12 -23.15
CA ALA A 246 1.03 -5.94 -23.48
C ALA A 246 1.57 -5.24 -24.74
N ALA A 247 0.70 -4.53 -25.45
CA ALA A 247 1.08 -3.70 -26.59
C ALA A 247 0.31 -2.38 -26.61
N ASP A 248 0.84 -1.42 -27.38
CA ASP A 248 0.18 -0.15 -27.64
C ASP A 248 -0.88 -0.22 -28.75
N THR A 249 -1.24 -1.41 -29.22
CA THR A 249 -2.20 -1.67 -30.31
C THR A 249 -3.56 -2.13 -29.79
N VAL A 250 -4.59 -2.09 -30.65
CA VAL A 250 -5.96 -2.56 -30.35
C VAL A 250 -6.06 -4.09 -30.22
N ALA A 251 -5.10 -4.82 -30.78
CA ALA A 251 -4.93 -6.25 -30.60
C ALA A 251 -3.46 -6.55 -30.35
N PHE A 252 -3.12 -7.50 -29.47
CA PHE A 252 -1.71 -7.87 -29.24
C PHE A 252 -1.05 -8.53 -30.46
N GLU A 253 -1.73 -9.49 -31.07
CA GLU A 253 -1.30 -10.13 -32.31
C GLU A 253 -1.87 -9.43 -33.54
N ARG A 254 -1.17 -9.57 -34.67
CA ARG A 254 -1.58 -8.99 -35.95
C ARG A 254 -2.97 -9.48 -36.34
N GLN A 255 -3.83 -8.58 -36.84
CA GLN A 255 -5.08 -8.94 -37.51
C GLN A 255 -5.07 -8.58 -38.99
N PRO A 256 -5.61 -9.46 -39.87
CA PRO A 256 -6.16 -10.79 -39.60
C PRO A 256 -5.09 -11.81 -39.12
N PHE A 257 -5.45 -12.84 -38.35
CA PHE A 257 -4.44 -13.76 -37.77
C PHE A 257 -3.66 -14.54 -38.84
N ASP A 258 -4.32 -14.93 -39.93
CA ASP A 258 -3.71 -15.53 -41.11
C ASP A 258 -3.76 -14.55 -42.31
N PRO A 259 -2.64 -14.27 -42.99
CA PRO A 259 -2.64 -13.57 -44.27
C PRO A 259 -3.53 -14.20 -45.36
N ALA A 260 -3.80 -15.51 -45.29
CA ALA A 260 -4.64 -16.25 -46.23
C ALA A 260 -6.15 -16.16 -45.91
N GLY A 261 -6.55 -15.54 -44.80
CA GLY A 261 -7.95 -15.23 -44.49
C GLY A 261 -8.77 -16.32 -43.77
N GLU A 262 -8.12 -17.41 -43.32
CA GLU A 262 -8.73 -18.45 -42.47
C GLU A 262 -8.68 -18.05 -40.97
N PRO A 263 -9.53 -18.60 -40.09
CA PRO A 263 -9.42 -18.32 -38.66
C PRO A 263 -8.14 -18.97 -38.08
N GLY A 264 -7.27 -18.14 -37.49
CA GLY A 264 -6.13 -18.52 -36.63
C GLY A 264 -4.83 -18.94 -37.37
N GLY A 265 -3.69 -18.37 -36.95
CA GLY A 265 -2.40 -18.46 -37.66
C GLY A 265 -1.43 -19.57 -37.21
N LEU A 266 -1.73 -20.32 -36.13
CA LEU A 266 -0.98 -21.50 -35.71
C LEU A 266 -1.92 -22.71 -35.67
N GLU A 267 -1.92 -23.54 -36.71
CA GLU A 267 -2.83 -24.70 -36.80
C GLU A 267 -4.33 -24.32 -36.63
N ARG A 268 -4.73 -23.15 -37.14
CA ARG A 268 -6.07 -22.53 -36.98
C ARG A 268 -6.39 -22.00 -35.58
N ILE A 269 -5.38 -21.91 -34.72
CA ILE A 269 -5.46 -21.36 -33.37
C ILE A 269 -4.74 -20.00 -33.34
N SER A 270 -5.37 -19.01 -32.72
CA SER A 270 -4.80 -17.67 -32.50
C SER A 270 -3.87 -17.64 -31.27
N LEU A 271 -3.00 -16.63 -31.16
CA LEU A 271 -2.27 -16.41 -29.91
C LEU A 271 -3.24 -16.07 -28.77
N HIS A 272 -4.33 -15.34 -29.01
CA HIS A 272 -5.34 -15.04 -28.00
C HIS A 272 -5.86 -16.31 -27.29
N GLU A 273 -6.17 -17.36 -28.05
CA GLU A 273 -6.62 -18.65 -27.47
C GLU A 273 -5.55 -19.30 -26.62
N ILE A 274 -4.31 -19.33 -27.12
CA ILE A 274 -3.19 -20.00 -26.44
C ILE A 274 -2.81 -19.22 -25.17
N LEU A 275 -2.68 -17.89 -25.26
CA LEU A 275 -2.29 -17.04 -24.15
C LEU A 275 -3.36 -17.05 -23.07
N LEU A 276 -4.61 -16.66 -23.38
CA LEU A 276 -5.67 -16.52 -22.38
C LEU A 276 -6.25 -17.88 -21.99
N GLY A 277 -6.72 -18.66 -22.96
CA GLY A 277 -7.37 -19.95 -22.75
C GLY A 277 -6.39 -21.07 -22.42
N GLY A 278 -5.21 -21.12 -23.06
CA GLY A 278 -4.23 -22.19 -22.88
C GLY A 278 -3.36 -22.03 -21.64
N TRP A 279 -2.77 -20.85 -21.44
CA TRP A 279 -1.74 -20.62 -20.42
C TRP A 279 -2.22 -19.85 -19.20
N GLY A 280 -3.33 -19.12 -19.34
CA GLY A 280 -3.70 -18.09 -18.36
C GLY A 280 -2.64 -16.98 -18.36
N MET A 281 -2.31 -16.44 -19.53
CA MET A 281 -1.43 -15.29 -19.71
C MET A 281 -2.24 -14.04 -20.05
N PRO A 282 -2.28 -13.02 -19.17
CA PRO A 282 -2.97 -11.78 -19.46
C PRO A 282 -2.41 -11.09 -20.71
N ILE A 283 -3.31 -10.54 -21.50
CA ILE A 283 -3.01 -9.70 -22.66
C ILE A 283 -3.40 -8.26 -22.34
N GLY A 284 -2.46 -7.34 -22.49
CA GLY A 284 -2.67 -5.91 -22.34
C GLY A 284 -2.77 -5.23 -23.71
N GLU A 285 -3.81 -4.44 -23.92
CA GLU A 285 -4.07 -3.79 -25.21
C GLU A 285 -4.26 -2.29 -25.02
N MET A 286 -3.85 -1.53 -26.04
CA MET A 286 -3.95 -0.06 -26.08
C MET A 286 -3.23 0.62 -24.93
N TRP A 287 -2.04 0.14 -24.57
CA TRP A 287 -1.19 0.79 -23.56
C TRP A 287 -0.50 2.04 -24.15
N ASP A 288 -0.51 3.16 -23.43
CA ASP A 288 0.25 4.34 -23.85
C ASP A 288 1.72 4.20 -23.46
N LEU A 289 2.53 3.76 -24.43
CA LEU A 289 3.96 3.51 -24.27
C LEU A 289 4.85 4.68 -24.76
N GLU A 290 4.26 5.82 -25.16
CA GLU A 290 5.03 6.93 -25.75
C GLU A 290 5.97 7.58 -24.73
N ALA A 291 5.47 7.94 -23.54
CA ALA A 291 6.26 8.65 -22.54
C ALA A 291 7.42 7.78 -22.01
N ILE A 292 7.18 6.48 -21.81
CA ILE A 292 8.21 5.55 -21.34
C ILE A 292 9.24 5.24 -22.44
N SER A 293 8.84 5.17 -23.71
CA SER A 293 9.76 5.06 -24.85
C SER A 293 10.74 6.24 -24.89
N GLU A 294 10.23 7.47 -24.79
CA GLU A 294 11.08 8.68 -24.77
C GLU A 294 12.02 8.73 -23.57
N ALA A 295 11.53 8.33 -22.39
CA ALA A 295 12.37 8.25 -21.19
C ALA A 295 13.50 7.23 -21.35
N CYS A 296 13.20 6.02 -21.86
CA CYS A 296 14.20 5.00 -22.12
C CYS A 296 15.28 5.47 -23.10
N ASP A 297 14.90 6.13 -24.21
CA ASP A 297 15.86 6.69 -25.17
C ASP A 297 16.71 7.82 -24.56
N LYS A 298 16.09 8.72 -23.80
CA LYS A 298 16.79 9.80 -23.10
C LYS A 298 17.85 9.25 -22.14
N HIS A 299 17.49 8.27 -21.31
CA HIS A 299 18.42 7.70 -20.32
C HIS A 299 19.50 6.84 -20.98
N LYS A 300 19.19 6.15 -22.09
CA LYS A 300 20.19 5.52 -23.00
C LYS A 300 21.27 6.46 -23.50
N ARG A 301 20.94 7.71 -23.75
CA ARG A 301 21.93 8.70 -24.20
C ARG A 301 22.78 9.25 -23.06
N LEU A 302 22.27 9.24 -21.82
CA LEU A 302 22.93 9.81 -20.64
C LEU A 302 23.84 8.81 -19.92
N ILE A 303 23.45 7.54 -19.86
CA ILE A 303 24.20 6.47 -19.21
C ILE A 303 24.92 5.68 -20.32
N ARG A 304 26.23 5.91 -20.48
CA ARG A 304 27.07 5.27 -21.52
C ARG A 304 27.60 3.88 -21.13
N GLU A 305 27.09 3.28 -20.05
CA GLU A 305 27.52 1.97 -19.54
C GLU A 305 26.50 0.88 -19.88
N GLU A 306 26.98 -0.35 -20.09
CA GLU A 306 26.23 -1.58 -20.40
C GLU A 306 25.37 -2.04 -19.20
N THR A 307 24.42 -1.23 -18.78
CA THR A 307 23.39 -1.63 -17.80
C THR A 307 22.10 -2.05 -18.50
N ASP A 308 21.30 -2.92 -17.88
CA ASP A 308 19.99 -3.38 -18.39
C ASP A 308 19.00 -2.19 -18.46
N MET A 309 18.97 -1.46 -19.57
CA MET A 309 18.43 -0.09 -19.62
C MET A 309 16.94 0.05 -19.95
N VAL A 310 16.17 -1.05 -19.87
CA VAL A 310 14.73 -1.03 -20.20
C VAL A 310 13.91 -1.88 -19.23
N ASN A 311 14.17 -1.70 -17.94
CA ASN A 311 13.42 -2.37 -16.87
C ASN A 311 12.72 -1.34 -15.98
N PHE A 312 11.54 -1.67 -15.49
CA PHE A 312 10.80 -0.82 -14.56
C PHE A 312 9.91 -1.67 -13.66
N ALA A 313 9.56 -1.14 -12.48
CA ALA A 313 8.55 -1.75 -11.63
C ALA A 313 7.16 -1.35 -12.16
N LEU A 314 6.37 -2.33 -12.57
CA LEU A 314 4.96 -2.11 -12.91
C LEU A 314 4.10 -2.39 -11.68
N VAL A 315 3.16 -1.49 -11.38
CA VAL A 315 2.17 -1.64 -10.31
C VAL A 315 0.80 -1.29 -10.88
N ASP A 316 -0.06 -2.29 -11.04
CA ASP A 316 -1.46 -2.10 -11.40
C ASP A 316 -2.34 -2.50 -10.21
N MET A 317 -3.10 -1.55 -9.66
CA MET A 317 -3.91 -1.70 -8.45
C MET A 317 -5.29 -1.11 -8.69
N ALA A 318 -6.34 -1.89 -8.44
CA ALA A 318 -7.71 -1.37 -8.45
C ALA A 318 -7.97 -0.46 -7.23
N PRO A 319 -8.71 0.67 -7.36
CA PRO A 319 -8.90 1.65 -6.28
C PRO A 319 -9.52 1.10 -4.97
N LYS A 320 -10.33 0.03 -5.04
CA LYS A 320 -10.99 -0.56 -3.86
C LYS A 320 -10.08 -1.42 -2.99
N GLU A 321 -8.92 -1.83 -3.49
CA GLU A 321 -8.02 -2.76 -2.80
C GLU A 321 -6.98 -2.07 -1.91
N ASN A 322 -6.89 -0.74 -2.00
CA ASN A 322 -6.04 0.03 -1.11
C ASN A 322 -6.51 -0.10 0.35
N VAL A 323 -7.81 -0.13 0.63
CA VAL A 323 -8.35 -0.15 2.01
C VAL A 323 -8.06 -1.46 2.75
N ALA A 324 -8.24 -2.62 2.13
CA ALA A 324 -7.98 -3.91 2.79
C ALA A 324 -6.49 -4.11 3.11
N ARG A 325 -5.62 -3.69 2.18
CA ARG A 325 -4.16 -3.65 2.39
C ARG A 325 -3.79 -2.68 3.52
N LEU A 326 -4.33 -1.48 3.50
CA LEU A 326 -4.06 -0.45 4.51
C LEU A 326 -4.58 -0.85 5.89
N ARG A 327 -5.72 -1.53 5.96
CA ARG A 327 -6.24 -2.14 7.18
C ARG A 327 -5.30 -3.19 7.73
N SER A 328 -4.84 -4.11 6.88
CA SER A 328 -3.87 -5.14 7.30
C SER A 328 -2.55 -4.52 7.80
N LEU A 329 -2.05 -3.48 7.11
CA LEU A 329 -0.88 -2.72 7.53
C LEU A 329 -1.11 -1.97 8.85
N PHE A 330 -2.29 -1.38 9.03
CA PHE A 330 -2.67 -0.71 10.27
C PHE A 330 -2.71 -1.71 11.42
N GLU A 331 -3.41 -2.84 11.26
CA GLU A 331 -3.53 -3.85 12.31
C GLU A 331 -2.16 -4.40 12.72
N ALA A 332 -1.24 -4.56 11.75
CA ALA A 332 0.14 -4.95 12.02
C ALA A 332 0.96 -3.88 12.77
N GLN A 333 0.70 -2.58 12.56
CA GLN A 333 1.47 -1.47 13.15
C GLN A 333 0.87 -0.90 14.45
N ARG A 334 -0.46 -0.99 14.61
CA ARG A 334 -1.26 -0.34 15.65
C ARG A 334 -2.08 -1.31 16.49
N GLY A 335 -2.27 -2.55 16.03
CA GLY A 335 -3.16 -3.51 16.67
C GLY A 335 -4.62 -3.28 16.29
N VAL A 336 -5.43 -2.74 17.19
CA VAL A 336 -6.90 -2.80 17.08
C VAL A 336 -7.44 -1.82 16.05
N TRP A 337 -8.14 -2.37 15.04
CA TRP A 337 -8.94 -1.61 14.08
C TRP A 337 -10.29 -1.19 14.67
N THR A 338 -10.69 0.07 14.47
CA THR A 338 -11.94 0.62 15.02
C THR A 338 -12.84 1.18 13.92
N GLU A 339 -14.11 1.47 14.26
CA GLU A 339 -15.10 1.98 13.33
C GLU A 339 -14.72 3.36 12.75
N GLU A 340 -13.98 4.17 13.52
CA GLU A 340 -13.45 5.46 13.08
C GLU A 340 -12.36 5.26 12.00
N TRP A 341 -11.53 4.23 12.12
CA TRP A 341 -10.54 3.88 11.09
C TRP A 341 -11.17 3.27 9.86
N GLU A 342 -12.22 2.44 10.02
CA GLU A 342 -13.03 1.96 8.90
C GLU A 342 -13.66 3.14 8.13
N SER A 343 -14.24 4.09 8.86
CA SER A 343 -14.83 5.30 8.29
C SER A 343 -13.78 6.16 7.59
N LEU A 344 -12.61 6.37 8.19
CA LEU A 344 -11.52 7.15 7.60
C LEU A 344 -10.96 6.46 6.34
N ALA A 345 -10.80 5.14 6.37
CA ALA A 345 -10.31 4.38 5.22
C ALA A 345 -11.30 4.43 4.05
N ALA A 346 -12.60 4.41 4.33
CA ALA A 346 -13.64 4.58 3.31
C ALA A 346 -13.68 6.01 2.75
N LEU A 347 -13.37 7.02 3.57
CA LEU A 347 -13.40 8.43 3.16
C LEU A 347 -12.14 8.88 2.42
N SER A 348 -10.95 8.44 2.85
CA SER A 348 -9.68 8.76 2.20
C SER A 348 -8.61 7.71 2.50
N PRO A 349 -8.48 6.68 1.63
CA PRO A 349 -7.40 5.70 1.70
C PRO A 349 -6.01 6.34 1.64
N GLU A 350 -5.84 7.41 0.87
CA GLU A 350 -4.55 8.10 0.68
C GLU A 350 -4.09 8.80 1.96
N TYR A 351 -5.04 9.36 2.72
CA TYR A 351 -4.76 9.94 4.03
C TYR A 351 -4.33 8.86 5.01
N LEU A 352 -5.05 7.73 5.06
CA LEU A 352 -4.68 6.60 5.92
C LEU A 352 -3.29 6.06 5.56
N GLU A 353 -2.96 5.94 4.28
CA GLU A 353 -1.65 5.51 3.83
C GLU A 353 -0.54 6.50 4.25
N SER A 354 -0.79 7.80 4.08
CA SER A 354 0.16 8.84 4.48
C SER A 354 0.36 8.86 6.00
N TYR A 355 -0.71 8.66 6.76
CA TYR A 355 -0.67 8.51 8.21
C TYR A 355 0.19 7.31 8.64
N LEU A 356 -0.02 6.15 8.03
CA LEU A 356 0.78 4.95 8.30
C LEU A 356 2.27 5.15 7.96
N LYS A 357 2.59 5.85 6.86
CA LYS A 357 3.97 6.20 6.50
C LYS A 357 4.63 7.13 7.54
N LEU A 358 3.91 8.16 8.00
CA LEU A 358 4.39 9.07 9.04
C LEU A 358 4.65 8.32 10.36
N GLN A 359 3.75 7.42 10.73
CA GLN A 359 3.89 6.61 11.93
C GLN A 359 5.07 5.65 11.83
N ALA A 360 5.18 4.89 10.73
CA ALA A 360 6.28 3.96 10.50
C ALA A 360 7.64 4.67 10.58
N ALA A 361 7.74 5.91 10.10
CA ALA A 361 8.95 6.72 10.21
C ALA A 361 9.36 7.04 11.67
N SER A 362 8.40 7.08 12.60
CA SER A 362 8.64 7.25 14.04
C SER A 362 9.06 5.94 14.70
N GLN A 363 8.32 4.85 14.44
CA GLN A 363 8.52 3.55 15.10
C GLN A 363 9.76 2.79 14.58
N ASN A 364 10.06 2.87 13.28
CA ASN A 364 11.13 2.09 12.64
C ASN A 364 12.55 2.58 12.95
N ARG A 365 12.71 3.74 13.59
CA ARG A 365 14.04 4.25 13.95
C ARG A 365 14.69 3.50 15.12
N GLN A 366 13.97 2.56 15.76
CA GLN A 366 14.42 1.70 16.87
C GLN A 366 15.19 2.44 17.98
N ARG A 367 14.94 3.75 18.17
CA ARG A 367 15.65 4.55 19.19
C ARG A 367 15.19 4.24 20.62
N LEU A 368 13.96 3.75 20.75
CA LEU A 368 13.37 3.30 22.01
C LEU A 368 12.88 1.86 21.85
N PRO A 369 12.99 1.01 22.88
CA PRO A 369 12.39 -0.32 22.85
C PRO A 369 10.86 -0.23 22.64
N PRO A 370 10.23 -1.16 21.91
CA PRO A 370 8.79 -1.12 21.61
C PRO A 370 7.91 -0.93 22.85
N LYS A 371 8.21 -1.63 23.95
CA LYS A 371 7.50 -1.47 25.23
C LYS A 371 7.50 -0.02 25.72
N ILE A 372 8.64 0.65 25.65
CA ILE A 372 8.79 2.04 26.09
C ILE A 372 8.03 3.00 25.16
N GLN A 373 8.01 2.73 23.86
CA GLN A 373 7.22 3.50 22.91
C GLN A 373 5.72 3.45 23.26
N GLU A 374 5.19 2.25 23.55
CA GLU A 374 3.79 2.09 23.96
C GLU A 374 3.50 2.78 25.30
N LEU A 375 4.40 2.70 26.28
CA LEU A 375 4.26 3.47 27.53
C LEU A 375 4.23 4.99 27.28
N CYS A 376 5.06 5.53 26.38
CA CYS A 376 4.98 6.94 25.98
C CYS A 376 3.63 7.28 25.32
N TYR A 377 3.11 6.42 24.45
CA TYR A 377 1.79 6.63 23.84
C TYR A 377 0.67 6.62 24.87
N ILE A 378 0.72 5.74 25.88
CA ILE A 378 -0.20 5.77 27.02
C ILE A 378 -0.11 7.11 27.74
N ALA A 379 1.09 7.60 28.02
CA ALA A 379 1.28 8.88 28.72
C ALA A 379 0.62 10.06 27.96
N VAL A 380 0.83 10.14 26.65
CA VAL A 380 0.21 11.17 25.80
C VAL A 380 -1.31 11.01 25.80
N ALA A 381 -1.80 9.79 25.59
CA ALA A 381 -3.23 9.51 25.47
C ALA A 381 -4.00 9.74 26.79
N ALA A 382 -3.39 9.39 27.92
CA ALA A 382 -3.99 9.48 29.26
C ALA A 382 -3.83 10.86 29.91
N SER A 383 -2.96 11.73 29.37
CA SER A 383 -2.76 13.07 29.89
C SER A 383 -4.08 13.83 30.07
N VAL A 384 -4.19 14.59 31.16
CA VAL A 384 -5.41 15.37 31.50
C VAL A 384 -5.78 16.41 30.43
N THR A 385 -4.84 16.78 29.57
CA THR A 385 -5.03 17.68 28.43
C THR A 385 -5.54 16.97 27.17
N HIS A 386 -5.60 15.64 27.16
CA HIS A 386 -5.96 14.85 25.98
C HIS A 386 -7.10 13.85 26.22
N ILE A 387 -7.01 13.04 27.29
CA ILE A 387 -8.04 12.10 27.76
C ILE A 387 -8.69 11.29 26.61
N HIS A 388 -7.87 10.67 25.76
CA HIS A 388 -8.34 9.89 24.62
C HIS A 388 -8.47 8.40 24.98
N LEU A 389 -9.58 8.06 25.63
CA LEU A 389 -9.82 6.72 26.18
C LEU A 389 -9.65 5.56 25.18
N PRO A 390 -10.10 5.66 23.91
CA PRO A 390 -9.87 4.57 22.95
C PRO A 390 -8.38 4.30 22.70
N ALA A 391 -7.56 5.35 22.64
CA ALA A 391 -6.11 5.21 22.45
C ALA A 391 -5.43 4.67 23.70
N VAL A 392 -5.86 5.12 24.89
CA VAL A 392 -5.37 4.54 26.16
C VAL A 392 -5.59 3.03 26.18
N ARG A 393 -6.79 2.55 25.82
CA ARG A 393 -7.10 1.12 25.77
C ARG A 393 -6.22 0.36 24.77
N ALA A 394 -6.10 0.88 23.55
CA ALA A 394 -5.29 0.25 22.51
C ALA A 394 -3.81 0.13 22.92
N HIS A 395 -3.22 1.22 23.43
CA HIS A 395 -1.81 1.24 23.82
C HIS A 395 -1.54 0.44 25.11
N VAL A 396 -2.50 0.36 26.05
CA VAL A 396 -2.42 -0.55 27.20
C VAL A 396 -2.36 -2.00 26.75
N GLN A 397 -3.23 -2.42 25.81
CA GLN A 397 -3.21 -3.79 25.27
C GLN A 397 -1.88 -4.09 24.55
N ALA A 398 -1.39 -3.16 23.73
CA ALA A 398 -0.12 -3.31 23.03
C ALA A 398 1.07 -3.38 24.00
N ALA A 399 1.11 -2.54 25.03
CA ALA A 399 2.15 -2.57 26.07
C ALA A 399 2.17 -3.91 26.82
N LEU A 400 1.00 -4.44 27.21
CA LEU A 400 0.88 -5.74 27.87
C LEU A 400 1.38 -6.88 26.95
N ALA A 401 1.05 -6.84 25.65
CA ALA A 401 1.53 -7.82 24.68
C ALA A 401 3.06 -7.78 24.51
N LEU A 402 3.68 -6.62 24.76
CA LEU A 402 5.14 -6.42 24.76
C LEU A 402 5.79 -6.68 26.15
N GLY A 403 5.03 -7.23 27.10
CA GLY A 403 5.53 -7.60 28.42
C GLY A 403 5.58 -6.48 29.45
N ALA A 404 4.84 -5.37 29.24
CA ALA A 404 4.62 -4.40 30.30
C ALA A 404 3.78 -5.01 31.43
N THR A 405 4.07 -4.61 32.66
CA THR A 405 3.29 -5.00 33.83
C THR A 405 2.16 -4.01 34.08
N GLY A 406 1.10 -4.46 34.78
CA GLY A 406 0.05 -3.56 35.23
C GLY A 406 0.57 -2.42 36.09
N GLY A 407 1.64 -2.65 36.86
CA GLY A 407 2.27 -1.61 37.67
C GLY A 407 3.00 -0.55 36.82
N GLU A 408 3.76 -0.94 35.78
CA GLU A 408 4.40 0.01 34.85
C GLU A 408 3.35 0.90 34.16
N ILE A 409 2.21 0.33 33.78
CA ILE A 409 1.11 1.06 33.16
C ILE A 409 0.46 2.03 34.15
N MET A 410 0.19 1.58 35.38
CA MET A 410 -0.37 2.44 36.43
C MET A 410 0.58 3.58 36.80
N GLU A 411 1.89 3.31 36.84
CA GLU A 411 2.91 4.31 37.08
C GLU A 411 2.91 5.39 35.98
N VAL A 412 2.89 4.99 34.71
CA VAL A 412 2.81 5.93 33.59
C VAL A 412 1.55 6.79 33.66
N ILE A 413 0.38 6.19 33.91
CA ILE A 413 -0.86 6.94 34.05
C ILE A 413 -0.74 7.92 35.24
N GLY A 414 -0.22 7.46 36.38
CA GLY A 414 0.07 8.29 37.56
C GLY A 414 0.97 9.49 37.26
N LEU A 415 2.04 9.30 36.47
CA LEU A 415 2.95 10.37 36.05
C LEU A 415 2.22 11.49 35.33
N THR A 416 1.21 11.14 34.51
CA THR A 416 0.47 12.16 33.73
C THR A 416 -0.41 13.07 34.59
N TYR A 417 -0.85 12.63 35.78
CA TYR A 417 -1.66 13.46 36.68
C TYR A 417 -0.89 14.63 37.27
N LEU A 418 0.45 14.57 37.28
CA LEU A 418 1.30 15.65 37.77
C LEU A 418 1.23 16.91 36.92
N LEU A 419 0.73 16.83 35.68
CA LEU A 419 0.51 17.97 34.80
C LEU A 419 -0.39 19.04 35.43
N GLY A 420 -1.29 18.65 36.34
CA GLY A 420 -2.20 19.59 37.03
C GLY A 420 -1.48 20.62 37.90
N VAL A 421 -0.25 20.34 38.36
CA VAL A 421 0.54 21.30 39.15
C VAL A 421 0.84 22.57 38.36
N HIS A 422 0.82 22.50 37.01
CA HIS A 422 1.09 23.67 36.18
C HIS A 422 0.12 24.82 36.45
N THR A 423 -1.12 24.53 36.87
CA THR A 423 -2.09 25.54 37.28
C THR A 423 -1.56 26.38 38.44
N VAL A 424 -0.99 25.75 39.46
CA VAL A 424 -0.47 26.48 40.64
C VAL A 424 0.87 27.13 40.36
N THR A 425 1.77 26.47 39.60
CA THR A 425 3.07 27.06 39.28
C THR A 425 2.99 28.27 38.35
N LEU A 426 1.91 28.38 37.57
CA LEU A 426 1.64 29.56 36.74
C LEU A 426 0.74 30.57 37.46
N GLY A 427 -0.26 30.10 38.21
CA GLY A 427 -1.25 30.96 38.85
C GLY A 427 -0.76 31.64 40.14
N PHE A 428 0.06 30.97 40.95
CA PHE A 428 0.53 31.53 42.24
C PHE A 428 1.48 32.72 42.06
N PRO A 429 2.40 32.73 41.07
CA PRO A 429 3.16 33.95 40.75
C PRO A 429 2.25 35.13 40.38
N ILE A 430 1.23 34.91 39.55
CA ILE A 430 0.25 35.94 39.18
C ILE A 430 -0.53 36.42 40.40
N LEU A 431 -0.91 35.51 41.30
CA LEU A 431 -1.57 35.85 42.55
C LEU A 431 -0.66 36.69 43.45
N ALA A 432 0.61 36.33 43.58
CA ALA A 432 1.59 37.08 44.37
C ALA A 432 1.76 38.52 43.83
N GLU A 433 1.87 38.67 42.50
CA GLU A 433 1.91 39.99 41.85
C GLU A 433 0.65 40.82 42.16
N LEU A 434 -0.54 40.23 42.05
CA LEU A 434 -1.80 40.92 42.37
C LEU A 434 -1.94 41.26 43.86
N MET A 435 -1.45 40.41 44.76
CA MET A 435 -1.44 40.69 46.19
C MET A 435 -0.54 41.87 46.52
N GLU A 436 0.62 41.97 45.86
CA GLU A 436 1.52 43.11 45.98
C GLU A 436 0.87 44.40 45.45
N GLU A 437 0.23 44.36 44.27
CA GLU A 437 -0.50 45.50 43.70
C GLU A 437 -1.64 46.01 44.59
N LEU A 438 -2.27 45.11 45.33
CA LEU A 438 -3.42 45.41 46.20
C LEU A 438 -3.03 45.64 47.68
N ASP A 439 -1.73 45.63 48.02
CA ASP A 439 -1.20 45.71 49.40
C ASP A 439 -1.82 44.67 50.35
N LEU A 440 -2.10 43.47 49.82
CA LEU A 440 -2.58 42.32 50.58
C LEU A 440 -1.39 41.55 51.16
N LYS A 441 -1.31 41.46 52.50
CA LYS A 441 -0.26 40.71 53.20
C LYS A 441 -0.78 39.38 53.71
N LEU A 442 0.05 38.35 53.67
CA LEU A 442 -0.21 37.07 54.32
C LEU A 442 -0.09 37.25 55.84
N ASP A 443 -1.05 36.69 56.58
CA ASP A 443 -0.99 36.67 58.04
C ASP A 443 0.17 35.77 58.51
N SER A 444 1.31 36.40 58.82
CA SER A 444 2.50 35.76 59.41
C SER A 444 2.28 35.11 60.79
N ALA A 445 1.08 35.25 61.37
CA ALA A 445 0.72 34.78 62.70
C ALA A 445 0.08 33.37 62.74
N ALA A 446 -0.09 32.69 61.60
CA ALA A 446 -0.55 31.30 61.58
C ALA A 446 0.59 30.38 62.06
N SER A 447 0.52 29.91 63.30
CA SER A 447 1.41 28.85 63.79
C SER A 447 1.23 27.59 62.93
N GLY A 448 2.33 27.02 62.43
CA GLY A 448 2.33 25.70 61.80
C GLY A 448 1.76 24.63 62.74
N GLU A 449 1.36 23.48 62.18
CA GLU A 449 0.93 22.35 63.01
C GLU A 449 2.04 21.99 64.01
N LYS A 450 1.70 21.99 65.31
CA LYS A 450 2.59 21.65 66.45
C LYS A 450 3.62 22.72 66.87
N GLY A 451 3.34 24.00 66.69
CA GLY A 451 4.09 25.07 67.40
C GLY A 451 5.53 25.29 66.90
N THR A 452 5.83 24.83 65.69
CA THR A 452 7.06 25.15 64.95
C THR A 452 6.89 26.44 64.15
N SER A 453 7.98 27.17 63.90
CA SER A 453 7.97 28.33 63.00
C SER A 453 7.62 27.89 61.57
N LEU A 454 6.81 28.67 60.84
CA LEU A 454 6.49 28.41 59.43
C LEU A 454 7.75 28.31 58.55
N ASP A 455 8.82 29.02 58.90
CA ASP A 455 10.08 28.97 58.14
C ASP A 455 10.82 27.65 58.33
N ASP A 456 10.78 27.07 59.53
CA ASP A 456 11.34 25.74 59.81
C ASP A 456 10.55 24.65 59.07
N GLU A 457 9.21 24.80 59.03
CA GLU A 457 8.31 23.91 58.30
C GLU A 457 8.60 23.94 56.78
N ARG A 458 8.70 25.14 56.20
CA ARG A 458 9.03 25.32 54.78
C ARG A 458 10.41 24.75 54.44
N SER A 459 11.43 25.01 55.27
CA SER A 459 12.78 24.48 55.05
C SER A 459 12.79 22.95 55.06
N ARG A 460 12.11 22.32 56.03
CA ARG A 460 11.98 20.86 56.08
C ARG A 460 11.31 20.32 54.82
N ILE A 461 10.19 20.88 54.39
CA ILE A 461 9.46 20.40 53.21
C ILE A 461 10.33 20.51 51.95
N LYS A 462 11.08 21.61 51.79
CA LYS A 462 12.02 21.81 50.69
C LYS A 462 13.15 20.79 50.71
N ASP A 463 13.78 20.57 51.87
CA ASP A 463 14.86 19.59 52.03
C ASP A 463 14.37 18.16 51.74
N GLU A 464 13.18 17.79 52.21
CA GLU A 464 12.56 16.51 51.89
C GLU A 464 12.26 16.35 50.39
N PHE A 465 11.74 17.40 49.75
CA PHE A 465 11.50 17.39 48.31
C PHE A 465 12.80 17.17 47.54
N VAL A 466 13.85 17.93 47.86
CA VAL A 466 15.17 17.82 47.21
C VAL A 466 15.78 16.44 47.45
N ALA A 467 15.69 15.91 48.67
CA ALA A 467 16.18 14.57 48.98
C ALA A 467 15.48 13.48 48.16
N ARG A 468 14.17 13.62 47.90
CA ARG A 468 13.38 12.64 47.14
C ARG A 468 13.48 12.81 45.62
N ARG A 469 13.72 14.02 45.11
CA ARG A 469 13.66 14.34 43.67
C ARG A 469 15.00 14.69 43.03
N GLY A 470 15.98 15.11 43.82
CA GLY A 470 17.31 15.50 43.35
C GLY A 470 17.40 16.90 42.73
N PHE A 471 16.34 17.71 42.76
CA PHE A 471 16.32 19.09 42.26
C PHE A 471 15.28 19.96 42.98
N TRP A 472 15.39 21.28 42.84
CA TRP A 472 14.41 22.27 43.31
C TRP A 472 14.05 23.28 42.20
N PRO A 473 12.79 23.32 41.73
CA PRO A 473 12.32 24.36 40.81
C PRO A 473 12.12 25.71 41.50
N PRO A 474 12.62 26.83 40.94
CA PRO A 474 12.34 28.17 41.48
C PRO A 474 10.84 28.52 41.51
N THR A 475 10.04 27.94 40.59
CA THR A 475 8.59 28.16 40.54
C THR A 475 7.84 27.61 41.76
N PHE A 476 8.47 26.78 42.59
CA PHE A 476 7.88 26.26 43.83
C PHE A 476 8.15 27.15 45.05
N ASP A 477 9.03 28.15 44.95
CA ASP A 477 9.32 29.04 46.09
C ASP A 477 8.04 29.79 46.52
N ILE A 478 7.33 30.40 45.58
CA ILE A 478 6.07 31.12 45.85
C ILE A 478 4.97 30.15 46.34
N LEU A 479 4.91 28.93 45.80
CA LEU A 479 3.93 27.94 46.22
C LEU A 479 4.16 27.48 47.66
N LEU A 480 5.41 27.21 48.04
CA LEU A 480 5.79 26.84 49.40
C LEU A 480 5.59 28.00 50.39
N GLU A 481 5.77 29.24 49.92
CA GLU A 481 5.51 30.44 50.71
C GLU A 481 4.02 30.63 50.99
N LEU A 482 3.18 30.54 49.95
CA LEU A 482 1.75 30.80 50.03
C LEU A 482 0.94 29.66 50.68
N ASP A 483 1.31 28.40 50.41
CA ASP A 483 0.57 27.23 50.91
C ASP A 483 1.49 26.02 51.17
N PRO A 484 2.23 26.02 52.30
CA PRO A 484 3.16 24.94 52.64
C PRO A 484 2.46 23.60 52.89
N GLN A 485 1.22 23.62 53.41
CA GLN A 485 0.45 22.41 53.66
C GLN A 485 0.06 21.73 52.34
N PHE A 486 -0.48 22.48 51.39
CA PHE A 486 -0.76 21.96 50.06
C PHE A 486 0.51 21.45 49.40
N PHE A 487 1.61 22.20 49.47
CA PHE A 487 2.86 21.80 48.85
C PHE A 487 3.42 20.49 49.45
N GLU A 488 3.34 20.31 50.77
CA GLU A 488 3.72 19.04 51.41
C GLU A 488 2.87 17.87 50.90
N GLN A 489 1.54 18.04 50.83
CA GLN A 489 0.66 16.99 50.29
C GLN A 489 0.93 16.71 48.81
N TYR A 490 1.24 17.75 48.02
CA TYR A 490 1.65 17.58 46.64
C TYR A 490 3.00 16.86 46.51
N ALA A 491 3.97 17.19 47.37
CA ALA A 491 5.27 16.54 47.41
C ALA A 491 5.12 15.04 47.72
N ASP A 492 4.22 14.68 48.63
CA ASP A 492 3.86 13.28 48.93
C ASP A 492 3.13 12.61 47.77
N PHE A 493 2.10 13.24 47.20
CA PHE A 493 1.34 12.71 46.06
C PHE A 493 2.23 12.46 44.84
N SER A 494 3.07 13.43 44.47
CA SER A 494 4.02 13.29 43.38
C SER A 494 5.14 12.28 43.68
N SER A 495 5.32 11.92 44.96
CA SER A 495 6.26 10.87 45.40
C SER A 495 5.63 9.48 45.40
N PHE A 496 4.36 9.35 44.99
CA PHE A 496 3.61 8.10 45.11
C PHE A 496 4.30 6.91 44.39
N GLN A 497 5.19 7.21 43.45
CA GLN A 497 5.85 6.23 42.59
C GLN A 497 7.09 5.59 43.22
N SER A 498 7.69 6.17 44.26
CA SER A 498 8.86 5.55 44.90
C SER A 498 8.49 4.47 45.92
N TRP A 499 7.30 4.50 46.51
CA TRP A 499 6.92 3.60 47.60
C TRP A 499 6.15 2.35 47.17
N TYR A 500 5.32 2.45 46.12
CA TYR A 500 4.45 1.35 45.68
C TYR A 500 5.25 0.10 45.26
N TRP A 501 6.43 0.28 44.67
CA TRP A 501 7.33 -0.82 44.26
C TRP A 501 8.13 -1.44 45.41
N THR A 502 8.23 -0.74 46.55
CA THR A 502 8.90 -1.27 47.75
C THR A 502 8.04 -2.35 48.42
N VAL A 503 6.71 -2.29 48.24
CA VAL A 503 5.74 -3.22 48.85
C VAL A 503 5.59 -4.53 48.05
N LEU A 504 5.90 -4.53 46.75
CA LEU A 504 5.80 -5.71 45.86
C LEU A 504 7.13 -6.44 45.61
N GLY A 505 8.24 -6.00 46.22
CA GLY A 505 9.49 -6.77 46.28
C GLY A 505 10.33 -6.86 44.99
N THR A 506 10.09 -6.00 43.99
CA THR A 506 10.75 -6.11 42.66
C THR A 506 11.72 -4.98 42.30
N GLY A 507 12.05 -4.05 43.21
CA GLY A 507 13.05 -2.99 42.99
C GLY A 507 14.19 -2.98 44.03
N PRO A 508 15.38 -2.41 43.72
CA PRO A 508 16.47 -2.31 44.68
C PRO A 508 16.04 -1.49 45.91
N LEU A 509 16.18 -2.12 47.08
CA LEU A 509 15.80 -1.59 48.39
C LEU A 509 16.49 -0.24 48.68
N VAL A 510 15.74 0.85 48.63
CA VAL A 510 16.09 2.08 49.36
C VAL A 510 15.06 2.25 50.47
N ARG A 511 15.43 1.84 51.68
CA ARG A 511 14.63 2.07 52.89
C ARG A 511 14.76 3.54 53.30
N THR A 512 13.67 4.28 53.33
CA THR A 512 13.52 5.44 54.21
C THR A 512 12.26 5.29 55.04
N ALA A 513 12.43 5.31 56.35
CA ALA A 513 11.36 5.15 57.32
C ALA A 513 10.54 6.44 57.42
N SER A 514 9.26 6.41 57.06
CA SER A 514 8.26 7.30 57.67
C SER A 514 6.91 6.59 57.74
N SER A 515 6.48 6.39 58.97
CA SER A 515 5.26 5.71 59.40
C SER A 515 4.00 6.55 59.17
N ARG A 516 3.07 6.06 58.35
CA ARG A 516 1.62 6.20 58.60
C ARG A 516 0.91 4.94 58.09
N GLY A 517 0.49 4.09 59.03
CA GLY A 517 -0.25 2.87 58.74
C GLY A 517 -1.68 3.21 58.29
N GLY A 518 -1.98 2.92 57.03
CA GLY A 518 -3.33 2.79 56.50
C GLY A 518 -3.52 1.38 55.93
N PRO A 519 -4.76 0.85 55.88
CA PRO A 519 -5.00 -0.53 55.45
C PRO A 519 -4.65 -0.72 53.98
N VAL A 520 -3.91 -1.78 53.68
CA VAL A 520 -3.57 -2.19 52.30
C VAL A 520 -4.76 -2.99 51.74
N LEU A 521 -5.27 -2.56 50.58
CA LEU A 521 -6.33 -3.28 49.85
C LEU A 521 -5.71 -4.25 48.84
N ASP A 522 -6.17 -5.50 48.85
CA ASP A 522 -5.84 -6.49 47.82
C ASP A 522 -6.69 -6.26 46.56
N LEU A 523 -6.05 -5.78 45.50
CA LEU A 523 -6.69 -5.46 44.21
C LEU A 523 -7.04 -6.70 43.37
N GLY A 524 -6.71 -7.92 43.81
CA GLY A 524 -7.19 -9.16 43.19
C GLY A 524 -8.58 -9.58 43.67
N THR A 525 -8.97 -9.21 44.90
CA THR A 525 -10.19 -9.73 45.56
C THR A 525 -11.12 -8.67 46.13
N GLY A 526 -10.68 -7.40 46.21
CA GLY A 526 -11.50 -6.27 46.66
C GLY A 526 -11.83 -6.28 48.15
N ARG A 527 -11.07 -7.00 48.98
CA ARG A 527 -11.25 -7.04 50.44
C ARG A 527 -10.06 -6.39 51.18
N PRO A 528 -10.29 -5.79 52.36
CA PRO A 528 -9.20 -5.27 53.20
C PRO A 528 -8.38 -6.43 53.77
N VAL A 529 -7.04 -6.32 53.66
CA VAL A 529 -6.13 -7.25 54.32
C VAL A 529 -6.06 -6.85 55.80
N LEU A 530 -6.62 -7.69 56.67
CA LEU A 530 -6.44 -7.53 58.12
C LEU A 530 -5.00 -7.95 58.48
N SER A 531 -4.39 -7.16 59.36
CA SER A 531 -2.99 -7.21 59.80
C SER A 531 -2.47 -8.59 60.19
#